data_AF-A0A4U9UD28-F1
#
_entry.id   AF-A0A4U9UD28-F1
#
_cell.length_a   1.000
_cell.length_b   1.000
_cell.length_c   1.000
_cell.angle_alpha   90.00
_cell.angle_beta   90.00
_cell.angle_gamma   90.00
#
_symmetry.space_group_name_H-M   'P 1'
#
loop_
_entity.id
_entity.type
_entity.pdbx_description
1 polymer ?
#
loop_
_entity_poly.entity_id
_entity_poly.type
_entity_poly.pdbx_seq_one_letter_code
_entity_poly.pdbx_strand_id
1 'polypeptide(L)'
;MDEQHNMLSQLYTTKHLLLDLIGMDEKLSGLLDMLEEASIQISEASDELRHYADRMDLDPNRLHELEQRLSRQISLARKHHVSPEELPGLHQQLLDEQQLLSQQASDQQHLSEAVNCIINRHWRWQNSCTEAAALCGRVNYPDHREHECALDAHGKFNIDVRFEPEYLSSEGASRVEFCVSTNPGQPLQPLAKVASGGELSRIALAIQVITARKMETPALIFDEVDVGISGPTGRHCWPPAASVG
;
A
#
# COMPACT_ATOMS: atom_id res chain seq x y z
N MET A 1 35.05 -55.72 3.80
CA MET A 1 36.33 -55.55 4.49
C MET A 1 36.73 -56.89 5.04
N ASP A 2 37.98 -57.27 4.84
CA ASP A 2 38.46 -58.66 4.81
C ASP A 2 38.18 -59.47 6.08
N GLU A 3 37.25 -60.44 5.99
CA GLU A 3 37.11 -61.55 6.94
C GLU A 3 38.31 -62.52 6.90
N GLN A 4 39.29 -62.29 6.01
CA GLN A 4 40.37 -63.24 5.73
C GLN A 4 41.53 -63.23 6.74
N HIS A 5 41.55 -62.33 7.74
CA HIS A 5 42.63 -62.29 8.74
C HIS A 5 42.08 -62.00 10.15
N ASN A 6 41.39 -62.98 10.74
CA ASN A 6 41.02 -62.93 12.16
C ASN A 6 42.22 -63.35 13.03
N MET A 7 42.68 -62.50 13.96
CA MET A 7 43.79 -62.83 14.85
C MET A 7 43.55 -64.12 15.66
N LEU A 8 42.30 -64.43 16.05
CA LEU A 8 41.96 -65.72 16.66
C LEU A 8 42.22 -66.89 15.73
N SER A 9 41.86 -66.78 14.44
CA SER A 9 42.10 -67.84 13.45
C SER A 9 43.59 -68.10 13.23
N GLN A 10 44.41 -67.05 13.25
CA GLN A 10 45.86 -67.17 13.16
C GLN A 10 46.48 -67.78 14.42
N LEU A 11 45.95 -67.44 15.60
CA LEU A 11 46.34 -68.05 16.88
C LEU A 11 45.99 -69.54 16.92
N TYR A 12 44.80 -69.93 16.48
CA TYR A 12 44.40 -71.34 16.38
C TYR A 12 45.32 -72.14 15.43
N THR A 13 45.68 -71.55 14.29
CA THR A 13 46.58 -72.18 13.32
C THR A 13 47.98 -72.35 13.92
N THR A 14 48.50 -71.32 14.57
CA THR A 14 49.81 -71.36 15.25
C THR A 14 49.83 -72.38 16.38
N LYS A 15 48.76 -72.46 17.18
CA LYS A 15 48.59 -73.44 18.26
C LYS A 15 48.61 -74.88 17.73
N HIS A 16 47.92 -75.14 16.61
CA HIS A 16 47.88 -76.47 16.00
C HIS A 16 49.25 -76.92 15.48
N LEU A 17 50.02 -76.01 14.87
CA LEU A 17 51.39 -76.29 14.44
C LEU A 17 52.34 -76.54 15.62
N LEU A 18 52.12 -75.84 16.74
CA LEU A 18 52.93 -76.00 17.95
C LEU A 18 52.65 -77.33 18.66
N LEU A 19 51.39 -77.81 18.64
CA LEU A 19 51.02 -79.13 19.14
C LEU A 19 51.76 -80.26 18.41
N ASP A 20 51.90 -80.16 17.09
CA ASP A 20 52.63 -81.15 16.29
C ASP A 20 54.13 -81.18 16.64
N LEU A 21 54.71 -80.04 17.04
CA LEU A 21 56.12 -79.88 17.40
C LEU A 21 56.43 -80.29 18.86
N ILE A 22 55.46 -80.22 19.77
CA ILE A 22 55.63 -80.64 21.18
C ILE A 22 55.94 -82.13 21.29
N GLY A 23 55.49 -82.96 20.34
CA GLY A 23 55.89 -84.37 20.26
C GLY A 23 57.39 -84.58 20.05
N MET A 24 58.14 -83.54 19.66
CA MET A 24 59.60 -83.57 19.42
C MET A 24 60.41 -82.83 20.48
N ASP A 25 59.91 -81.73 21.05
CA ASP A 25 60.57 -80.97 22.12
C ASP A 25 59.57 -80.49 23.19
N GLU A 26 59.65 -81.10 24.37
CA GLU A 26 58.75 -80.85 25.50
C GLU A 26 58.88 -79.42 26.07
N LYS A 27 60.00 -78.73 25.78
CA LYS A 27 60.22 -77.33 26.21
C LYS A 27 59.25 -76.33 25.54
N LEU A 28 58.57 -76.73 24.47
CA LEU A 28 57.61 -75.91 23.75
C LEU A 28 56.23 -75.84 24.45
N SER A 29 55.98 -76.70 25.45
CA SER A 29 54.72 -76.73 26.22
C SER A 29 54.35 -75.37 26.82
N GLY A 30 55.30 -74.67 27.46
CA GLY A 30 55.03 -73.36 28.05
C GLY A 30 54.69 -72.26 27.02
N LEU A 31 55.15 -72.39 25.77
CA LEU A 31 54.75 -71.47 24.68
C LEU A 31 53.30 -71.75 24.25
N LEU A 32 52.90 -73.03 24.22
CA LEU A 32 51.53 -73.42 23.92
C LEU A 32 50.56 -72.86 24.97
N ASP A 33 50.89 -72.99 26.26
CA ASP A 33 50.07 -72.46 27.36
C ASP A 33 49.88 -70.94 27.23
N MET A 34 50.95 -70.19 26.90
CA MET A 34 50.86 -68.75 26.67
C MET A 34 49.98 -68.38 25.46
N LEU A 35 50.02 -69.18 24.38
CA LEU A 35 49.16 -68.96 23.22
C LEU A 35 47.69 -69.32 23.51
N GLU A 36 47.45 -70.35 24.34
CA GLU A 36 46.11 -70.68 24.81
C GLU A 36 45.53 -69.56 25.65
N GLU A 37 46.28 -69.05 26.60
CA GLU A 37 45.87 -67.91 27.43
C GLU A 37 45.60 -66.66 26.58
N ALA A 38 46.48 -66.34 25.63
CA ALA A 38 46.27 -65.24 24.69
C ALA A 38 44.99 -65.42 23.84
N SER A 39 44.68 -66.64 23.41
CA SER A 39 43.47 -66.93 22.63
C SER A 39 42.19 -66.71 23.46
N ILE A 40 42.21 -67.09 24.73
CA ILE A 40 41.10 -66.87 25.67
C ILE A 40 40.89 -65.37 25.87
N GLN A 41 41.97 -64.63 26.18
CA GLN A 41 41.92 -63.18 26.40
C GLN A 41 41.39 -62.41 25.20
N ILE A 42 41.81 -62.78 23.98
CA ILE A 42 41.34 -62.12 22.76
C ILE A 42 39.86 -62.44 22.47
N SER A 43 39.42 -63.67 22.76
CA SER A 43 38.01 -64.05 22.63
C SER A 43 37.15 -63.25 23.60
N GLU A 44 37.56 -63.17 24.86
CA GLU A 44 36.82 -62.46 25.90
C GLU A 44 36.74 -60.95 25.61
N ALA A 45 37.85 -60.33 25.18
CA ALA A 45 37.86 -58.93 24.74
C ALA A 45 36.94 -58.69 23.52
N SER A 46 36.86 -59.64 22.59
CA SER A 46 35.96 -59.55 21.43
C SER A 46 34.49 -59.63 21.84
N ASP A 47 34.16 -60.51 22.78
CA ASP A 47 32.81 -60.65 23.33
C ASP A 47 32.41 -59.42 24.16
N GLU A 48 33.33 -58.88 24.96
CA GLU A 48 33.10 -57.65 25.74
C GLU A 48 32.90 -56.43 24.83
N LEU A 49 33.68 -56.29 23.76
CA LEU A 49 33.49 -55.25 22.74
C LEU A 49 32.14 -55.37 22.04
N ARG A 50 31.70 -56.60 21.75
CA ARG A 50 30.39 -56.85 21.14
C ARG A 50 29.26 -56.46 22.10
N HIS A 51 29.36 -56.87 23.37
CA HIS A 51 28.41 -56.47 24.40
C HIS A 51 28.41 -54.96 24.65
N TYR A 52 29.57 -54.30 24.58
CA TYR A 52 29.66 -52.85 24.67
C TYR A 52 28.95 -52.18 23.49
N ALA A 53 29.16 -52.66 22.27
CA ALA A 53 28.48 -52.17 21.08
C ALA A 53 26.96 -52.38 21.15
N ASP A 54 26.49 -53.54 21.63
CA ASP A 54 25.06 -53.82 21.82
C ASP A 54 24.42 -52.95 22.91
N ARG A 55 25.20 -52.49 23.90
CA ARG A 55 24.76 -51.54 24.93
C ARG A 55 24.69 -50.09 24.43
N MET A 56 25.35 -49.78 23.32
CA MET A 56 25.19 -48.45 22.72
C MET A 56 23.79 -48.36 22.12
N ASP A 57 22.89 -47.70 22.85
CA ASP A 57 21.54 -47.40 22.39
C ASP A 57 21.59 -46.29 21.33
N LEU A 58 22.11 -46.66 20.16
CA LEU A 58 22.12 -45.81 18.98
C LEU A 58 20.71 -45.83 18.44
N ASP A 59 19.97 -44.74 18.63
CA ASP A 59 18.64 -44.55 18.04
C ASP A 59 18.80 -43.93 16.63
N PRO A 60 18.83 -44.74 15.56
CA PRO A 60 18.97 -44.22 14.20
C PRO A 60 17.79 -43.33 13.80
N ASN A 61 16.60 -43.56 14.37
CA ASN A 61 15.42 -42.74 14.07
C ASN A 61 15.60 -41.34 14.66
N ARG A 62 16.08 -41.24 15.90
CA ARG A 62 16.39 -39.95 16.54
C ARG A 62 17.45 -39.17 15.77
N LEU A 63 18.50 -39.84 15.32
CA LEU A 63 19.55 -39.22 14.49
C LEU A 63 18.94 -38.68 13.20
N HIS A 64 18.12 -39.49 12.52
CA HIS A 64 17.46 -39.08 11.28
C HIS A 64 16.51 -37.88 11.48
N GLU A 65 15.74 -37.85 12.58
CA GLU A 65 14.90 -36.70 12.93
C GLU A 65 15.72 -35.41 13.13
N LEU A 66 16.87 -35.50 13.80
CA LEU A 66 17.75 -34.36 14.02
C LEU A 66 18.36 -33.85 12.70
N GLU A 67 18.81 -34.74 11.83
CA GLU A 67 19.32 -34.40 10.50
C GLU A 67 18.22 -33.74 9.62
N GLN A 68 16.99 -34.24 9.68
CA GLN A 68 15.85 -33.62 9.00
C GLN A 68 15.57 -32.21 9.55
N ARG A 69 15.61 -32.01 10.87
CA ARG A 69 15.41 -30.69 11.47
C ARG A 69 16.49 -29.71 11.06
N LEU A 70 17.76 -30.14 11.09
CA LEU A 70 18.91 -29.32 10.71
C LEU A 70 18.85 -28.94 9.22
N SER A 71 18.56 -29.90 8.34
CA SER A 71 18.45 -29.64 6.89
C SER A 71 17.31 -28.68 6.55
N ARG A 72 16.18 -28.73 7.28
CA ARG A 72 15.10 -27.73 7.15
C ARG A 72 15.56 -26.33 7.55
N GLN A 73 16.27 -26.18 8.66
CA GLN A 73 16.80 -24.86 9.08
C GLN A 73 17.79 -24.30 8.06
N ILE A 74 18.72 -25.13 7.56
CA ILE A 74 19.71 -24.71 6.56
C ILE A 74 19.06 -24.36 5.22
N SER A 75 18.05 -25.10 4.79
CA SER A 75 17.34 -24.81 3.53
C SER A 75 16.51 -23.51 3.63
N LEU A 76 15.85 -23.26 4.76
CA LEU A 76 15.18 -21.98 5.03
C LEU A 76 16.18 -20.82 5.08
N ALA A 77 17.30 -20.98 5.78
CA ALA A 77 18.37 -19.97 5.87
C ALA A 77 18.88 -19.59 4.47
N ARG A 78 19.16 -20.60 3.63
CA ARG A 78 19.56 -20.39 2.23
C ARG A 78 18.51 -19.67 1.40
N LYS A 79 17.23 -20.06 1.52
CA LYS A 79 16.13 -19.40 0.80
C LYS A 79 16.04 -17.91 1.13
N HIS A 80 16.27 -17.57 2.40
CA HIS A 80 16.21 -16.22 2.90
C HIS A 80 17.57 -15.49 2.90
N HIS A 81 18.62 -16.11 2.36
CA HIS A 81 19.97 -15.54 2.23
C HIS A 81 20.58 -15.05 3.57
N VAL A 82 20.25 -15.72 4.67
CA VAL A 82 20.75 -15.41 6.02
C VAL A 82 21.43 -16.62 6.64
N SER A 83 22.20 -16.40 7.71
CA SER A 83 22.69 -17.52 8.50
C SER A 83 21.54 -18.20 9.26
N PRO A 84 21.64 -19.51 9.61
CA PRO A 84 20.60 -20.19 10.38
C PRO A 84 20.31 -19.57 11.75
N GLU A 85 21.30 -18.91 12.35
CA GLU A 85 21.19 -18.24 13.66
C GLU A 85 20.36 -16.95 13.58
N GLU A 86 20.39 -16.26 12.44
CA GLU A 86 19.66 -15.00 12.21
C GLU A 86 18.20 -15.23 11.81
N LEU A 87 17.82 -16.46 11.48
CA LEU A 87 16.50 -16.84 10.98
C LEU A 87 15.33 -16.43 11.91
N PRO A 88 15.41 -16.58 13.25
CA PRO A 88 14.38 -16.09 14.15
C PRO A 88 14.26 -14.56 14.13
N GLY A 89 15.38 -13.85 14.02
CA GLY A 89 15.39 -12.38 13.92
C GLY A 89 14.71 -11.91 12.64
N LEU A 90 15.06 -12.54 11.51
CA LEU A 90 14.40 -12.27 10.23
C LEU A 90 12.90 -12.60 10.27
N HIS A 91 12.52 -13.69 10.93
CA HIS A 91 11.11 -14.05 11.07
C HIS A 91 10.32 -12.97 11.81
N GLN A 92 10.87 -12.43 12.90
CA GLN A 92 10.23 -11.34 13.63
C GLN A 92 10.12 -10.07 12.78
N GLN A 93 11.18 -9.70 12.05
CA GLN A 93 11.16 -8.55 11.14
C GLN A 93 10.06 -8.68 10.07
N LEU A 94 9.92 -9.85 9.47
CA LEU A 94 8.88 -10.12 8.46
C LEU A 94 7.46 -10.06 9.05
N LEU A 95 7.27 -10.50 10.30
CA LEU A 95 5.99 -10.37 11.00
C LEU A 95 5.65 -8.92 11.29
N ASP A 96 6.62 -8.13 11.76
CA ASP A 96 6.44 -6.71 12.05
C ASP A 96 6.12 -5.93 10.75
N GLU A 97 6.82 -6.23 9.65
CA GLU A 97 6.54 -5.66 8.33
C GLU A 97 5.15 -6.03 7.82
N GLN A 98 4.76 -7.31 7.95
CA GLN A 98 3.42 -7.76 7.59
C GLN A 98 2.34 -7.03 8.39
N GLN A 99 2.55 -6.84 9.70
CA GLN A 99 1.63 -6.09 10.55
C GLN A 99 1.52 -4.63 10.11
N LEU A 100 2.64 -3.96 9.83
CA LEU A 100 2.65 -2.59 9.36
C LEU A 100 1.86 -2.43 8.05
N LEU A 101 2.09 -3.31 7.07
CA LEU A 101 1.36 -3.29 5.80
C LEU A 101 -0.14 -3.52 6.00
N SER A 102 -0.52 -4.39 6.93
CA SER A 102 -1.93 -4.65 7.25
C SER A 102 -2.62 -3.43 7.86
N GLN A 103 -1.92 -2.69 8.73
CA GLN A 103 -2.44 -1.46 9.33
C GLN A 103 -2.63 -0.37 8.27
N GLN A 104 -1.63 -0.17 7.40
CA GLN A 104 -1.70 0.80 6.31
C GLN A 104 -2.86 0.52 5.35
N ALA A 105 -3.14 -0.75 5.04
CA ALA A 105 -4.29 -1.11 4.21
C ALA A 105 -5.63 -0.73 4.88
N SER A 106 -5.75 -0.94 6.20
CA SER A 106 -6.92 -0.52 6.98
C SER A 106 -7.09 1.01 6.97
N ASP A 107 -6.01 1.75 7.17
CA ASP A 107 -6.03 3.22 7.17
C ASP A 107 -6.43 3.77 5.81
N GLN A 108 -5.89 3.20 4.73
CA GLN A 108 -6.27 3.57 3.36
C GLN A 108 -7.77 3.33 3.11
N GLN A 109 -8.30 2.20 3.59
CA GLN A 109 -9.72 1.90 3.46
C GLN A 109 -10.57 2.93 4.23
N HIS A 110 -10.23 3.21 5.49
CA HIS A 110 -10.93 4.22 6.29
C HIS A 110 -10.89 5.63 5.67
N LEU A 111 -9.73 6.05 5.13
CA LEU A 111 -9.61 7.33 4.44
C LEU A 111 -10.48 7.37 3.18
N SER A 112 -10.51 6.29 2.40
CA SER A 112 -11.35 6.20 1.20
C SER A 112 -12.84 6.28 1.54
N GLU A 113 -13.27 5.63 2.63
CA GLU A 113 -14.64 5.68 3.13
C GLU A 113 -15.00 7.09 3.62
N ALA A 114 -14.09 7.76 4.33
CA ALA A 114 -14.27 9.14 4.77
C ALA A 114 -14.42 10.11 3.58
N VAL A 115 -13.57 9.98 2.56
CA VAL A 115 -13.65 10.79 1.33
C VAL A 115 -14.99 10.55 0.62
N ASN A 116 -15.40 9.29 0.44
CA ASN A 116 -16.68 8.95 -0.17
C ASN A 116 -17.88 9.48 0.63
N CYS A 117 -17.78 9.50 1.97
CA CYS A 117 -18.82 10.07 2.83
C CYS A 117 -18.95 11.58 2.60
N ILE A 118 -17.82 12.30 2.52
CA ILE A 118 -17.81 13.75 2.25
C ILE A 118 -18.40 14.04 0.86
N ILE A 119 -17.98 13.32 -0.18
CA ILE A 119 -18.50 13.46 -1.55
C ILE A 119 -20.02 13.22 -1.58
N ASN A 120 -20.49 12.14 -0.96
CA ASN A 120 -21.93 11.82 -0.88
C ASN A 120 -22.72 12.89 -0.14
N ARG A 121 -22.16 13.44 0.95
CA ARG A 121 -22.79 14.53 1.70
C ARG A 121 -22.89 15.80 0.85
N HIS A 122 -21.85 16.17 0.12
CA HIS A 122 -21.88 17.30 -0.80
C HIS A 122 -22.92 17.11 -1.91
N TRP A 123 -22.95 15.93 -2.52
CA TRP A 123 -23.94 15.61 -3.55
C TRP A 123 -25.39 15.74 -3.03
N ARG A 124 -25.67 15.20 -1.84
CA ARG A 124 -26.99 15.35 -1.19
C ARG A 124 -27.32 16.81 -0.91
N TRP A 125 -26.37 17.57 -0.35
CA TRP A 125 -26.58 18.99 -0.06
C TRP A 125 -26.87 19.78 -1.33
N GLN A 126 -26.12 19.54 -2.41
CA GLN A 126 -26.35 20.18 -3.70
C GLN A 126 -27.75 19.86 -4.23
N ASN A 127 -28.19 18.60 -4.18
CA ASN A 127 -29.53 18.21 -4.59
C ASN A 127 -30.64 18.86 -3.74
N SER A 128 -30.44 18.98 -2.42
CA SER A 128 -31.40 19.69 -1.58
C SER A 128 -31.45 21.18 -1.91
N CYS A 129 -30.30 21.80 -2.22
CA CYS A 129 -30.24 23.18 -2.67
C CYS A 129 -30.95 23.36 -4.02
N THR A 130 -30.79 22.46 -4.98
CA THR A 130 -31.49 22.52 -6.27
C THR A 130 -32.99 22.31 -6.13
N GLU A 131 -33.43 21.40 -5.26
CA GLU A 131 -34.85 21.18 -4.97
C GLU A 131 -35.50 22.38 -4.29
N ALA A 132 -34.85 22.95 -3.26
CA ALA A 132 -35.33 24.16 -2.59
C ALA A 132 -35.40 25.38 -3.54
N ALA A 133 -34.43 25.49 -4.44
CA ALA A 133 -34.36 26.48 -5.50
C ALA A 133 -35.54 26.37 -6.48
N ALA A 134 -35.89 25.15 -6.90
CA ALA A 134 -37.03 24.87 -7.77
C ALA A 134 -38.38 25.18 -7.08
N LEU A 135 -38.54 24.82 -5.81
CA LEU A 135 -39.75 25.07 -5.03
C LEU A 135 -40.04 26.56 -4.78
N CYS A 136 -39.00 27.38 -4.64
CA CYS A 136 -39.16 28.82 -4.43
C CYS A 136 -39.53 29.59 -5.71
N GLY A 137 -39.70 28.93 -6.86
CA GLY A 137 -40.02 29.54 -8.15
C GLY A 137 -38.99 30.57 -8.63
N ARG A 138 -37.83 30.63 -7.97
CA ARG A 138 -36.87 31.72 -8.09
C ARG A 138 -35.48 31.27 -8.51
N VAL A 139 -35.24 29.97 -8.70
CA VAL A 139 -34.00 29.44 -9.27
C VAL A 139 -34.21 28.01 -9.83
N ASN A 140 -34.31 27.85 -11.15
CA ASN A 140 -34.12 26.52 -11.76
C ASN A 140 -32.63 26.17 -11.72
N TYR A 141 -32.25 25.10 -11.02
CA TYR A 141 -31.01 24.35 -11.22
C TYR A 141 -31.45 22.93 -11.56
N PRO A 142 -31.65 22.60 -12.84
CA PRO A 142 -30.57 22.50 -13.83
C PRO A 142 -31.05 22.99 -15.21
N ASP A 143 -30.95 24.28 -15.48
CA ASP A 143 -31.05 24.77 -16.85
C ASP A 143 -30.75 26.26 -16.85
N HIS A 144 -29.80 26.64 -17.70
CA HIS A 144 -29.69 27.94 -18.35
C HIS A 144 -30.54 29.05 -17.71
N ARG A 145 -30.09 29.61 -16.60
CA ARG A 145 -30.71 30.83 -16.07
C ARG A 145 -30.16 32.01 -16.83
N GLU A 146 -30.73 32.25 -18.00
CA GLU A 146 -30.56 33.49 -18.75
C GLU A 146 -31.07 34.65 -17.89
N HIS A 147 -30.17 35.27 -17.15
CA HIS A 147 -30.42 36.61 -16.63
C HIS A 147 -30.16 37.55 -17.80
N GLU A 148 -31.17 38.30 -18.20
CA GLU A 148 -31.01 39.50 -19.02
C GLU A 148 -30.25 40.51 -18.16
N CYS A 149 -28.92 40.40 -18.15
CA CYS A 149 -28.08 41.47 -17.64
C CYS A 149 -28.29 42.70 -18.52
N ALA A 150 -28.06 43.89 -17.96
CA ALA A 150 -28.16 45.20 -18.60
C ALA A 150 -27.10 45.42 -19.71
N LEU A 151 -26.96 44.42 -20.58
CA LEU A 151 -26.28 44.42 -21.86
C LEU A 151 -27.38 44.63 -22.90
N ASP A 152 -27.22 45.65 -23.74
CA ASP A 152 -28.20 46.12 -24.73
C ASP A 152 -29.20 45.05 -25.20
N ALA A 153 -30.45 45.13 -24.72
CA ALA A 153 -31.69 44.41 -25.09
C ALA A 153 -31.67 42.87 -25.34
N HIS A 154 -30.54 42.20 -25.45
CA HIS A 154 -30.40 40.84 -25.98
C HIS A 154 -29.26 40.01 -25.37
N GLY A 155 -28.54 40.53 -24.37
CA GLY A 155 -27.45 39.82 -23.71
C GLY A 155 -27.94 38.81 -22.67
N LYS A 156 -27.39 37.59 -22.68
CA LYS A 156 -27.74 36.50 -21.75
C LYS A 156 -26.58 36.21 -20.81
N PHE A 157 -26.84 36.13 -19.50
CA PHE A 157 -25.87 35.75 -18.48
C PHE A 157 -26.35 34.50 -17.74
N ASN A 158 -25.49 33.50 -17.55
CA ASN A 158 -25.80 32.26 -16.84
C ASN A 158 -24.67 31.89 -15.86
N ILE A 159 -25.03 31.36 -14.69
CA ILE A 159 -24.07 30.78 -13.73
C ILE A 159 -24.22 29.28 -13.81
N ASP A 160 -23.24 28.62 -14.39
CA ASP A 160 -23.19 27.17 -14.48
C ASP A 160 -22.49 26.61 -13.24
N VAL A 161 -23.17 25.74 -12.49
CA VAL A 161 -22.62 25.09 -11.29
C VAL A 161 -22.65 23.59 -11.53
N ARG A 162 -21.47 23.00 -11.70
CA ARG A 162 -21.30 21.57 -12.00
C ARG A 162 -20.69 20.85 -10.82
N PHE A 163 -21.25 19.69 -10.49
CA PHE A 163 -20.61 18.77 -9.54
C PHE A 163 -19.56 17.96 -10.28
N GLU A 164 -18.30 18.10 -9.88
CA GLU A 164 -17.16 17.40 -10.43
C GLU A 164 -16.52 16.60 -9.28
N PRO A 165 -17.01 15.38 -8.98
CA PRO A 165 -16.52 14.58 -7.85
C PRO A 165 -15.02 14.26 -7.95
N GLU A 166 -14.47 14.30 -9.16
CA GLU A 166 -13.04 14.10 -9.43
C GLU A 166 -12.17 15.28 -8.96
N TYR A 167 -12.76 16.46 -8.71
CA TYR A 167 -12.06 17.69 -8.31
C TYR A 167 -12.56 18.20 -6.97
N LEU A 168 -12.18 17.50 -5.89
CA LEU A 168 -12.49 17.92 -4.52
C LEU A 168 -11.49 18.98 -4.02
N SER A 169 -12.00 20.15 -3.64
CA SER A 169 -11.23 21.24 -3.02
C SER A 169 -11.70 21.52 -1.58
N SER A 170 -11.03 22.43 -0.87
CA SER A 170 -11.49 22.91 0.45
C SER A 170 -12.89 23.53 0.41
N GLU A 171 -13.30 24.04 -0.75
CA GLU A 171 -14.61 24.64 -1.01
C GLU A 171 -15.64 23.59 -1.50
N GLY A 172 -15.24 22.32 -1.60
CA GLY A 172 -16.08 21.21 -2.09
C GLY A 172 -15.74 20.79 -3.53
N ALA A 173 -16.60 19.93 -4.09
CA ALA A 173 -16.45 19.32 -5.42
C ALA A 173 -17.37 19.99 -6.48
N SER A 174 -17.66 21.27 -6.31
CA SER A 174 -18.52 22.02 -7.23
C SER A 174 -17.69 23.07 -7.96
N ARG A 175 -17.77 23.07 -9.28
CA ARG A 175 -17.18 24.08 -10.14
C ARG A 175 -18.24 25.10 -10.54
N VAL A 176 -17.93 26.38 -10.36
CA VAL A 176 -18.79 27.50 -10.75
C VAL A 176 -18.17 28.22 -11.94
N GLU A 177 -18.91 28.36 -13.05
CA GLU A 177 -18.49 29.07 -14.25
C GLU A 177 -19.53 30.11 -14.66
N PHE A 178 -19.08 31.34 -14.91
CA PHE A 178 -19.93 32.44 -15.38
C PHE A 178 -19.89 32.47 -16.91
N CYS A 179 -21.05 32.31 -17.54
CA CYS A 179 -21.21 32.25 -19.00
C CYS A 179 -22.04 33.42 -19.50
N VAL A 180 -21.62 34.03 -20.62
CA VAL A 180 -22.29 35.19 -21.22
C VAL A 180 -22.43 35.02 -22.73
N SER A 181 -23.49 35.58 -23.29
CA SER A 181 -23.66 35.82 -24.73
C SER A 181 -24.03 37.29 -24.93
N THR A 182 -23.24 38.01 -25.74
CA THR A 182 -23.40 39.46 -25.95
C THR A 182 -24.13 39.79 -27.25
N ASN A 183 -24.28 38.83 -28.17
CA ASN A 183 -24.94 39.03 -29.46
C ASN A 183 -26.10 38.03 -29.67
N PRO A 184 -27.23 38.48 -30.27
CA PRO A 184 -28.33 37.59 -30.65
C PRO A 184 -27.84 36.44 -31.54
N GLY A 185 -28.10 35.19 -31.12
CA GLY A 185 -27.73 33.98 -31.87
C GLY A 185 -26.35 33.40 -31.56
N GLN A 186 -25.53 34.06 -30.73
CA GLN A 186 -24.27 33.45 -30.25
C GLN A 186 -24.54 32.53 -29.04
N PRO A 187 -23.88 31.36 -28.99
CA PRO A 187 -24.00 30.44 -27.86
C PRO A 187 -23.39 31.06 -26.59
N LEU A 188 -23.93 30.71 -25.42
CA LEU A 188 -23.34 31.03 -24.14
C LEU A 188 -21.92 30.47 -24.07
N GLN A 189 -20.96 31.33 -23.76
CA GLN A 189 -19.56 30.96 -23.62
C GLN A 189 -18.99 31.53 -22.32
N PRO A 190 -17.91 30.94 -21.77
CA PRO A 190 -17.30 31.45 -20.54
C PRO A 190 -16.95 32.93 -20.66
N LEU A 191 -17.22 33.72 -19.61
CA LEU A 191 -16.99 35.17 -19.58
C LEU A 191 -15.56 35.54 -20.02
N ALA A 192 -14.57 34.73 -19.65
CA ALA A 192 -13.17 34.92 -20.02
C ALA A 192 -12.88 34.80 -21.53
N LYS A 193 -13.75 34.12 -22.30
CA LYS A 193 -13.57 33.89 -23.75
C LYS A 193 -14.33 34.86 -24.64
N VAL A 194 -15.38 35.50 -24.12
CA VAL A 194 -16.30 36.34 -24.91
C VAL A 194 -15.96 37.82 -24.80
N ALA A 195 -15.28 38.21 -23.72
CA ALA A 195 -15.15 39.61 -23.36
C ALA A 195 -14.18 40.42 -24.25
N SER A 196 -14.73 41.44 -24.91
CA SER A 196 -14.01 42.69 -25.20
C SER A 196 -13.82 43.47 -23.88
N GLY A 197 -12.68 44.14 -23.68
CA GLY A 197 -12.31 44.78 -22.40
C GLY A 197 -13.39 45.70 -21.80
N GLY A 198 -14.15 46.42 -22.64
CA GLY A 198 -15.22 47.33 -22.19
C GLY A 198 -16.57 46.65 -21.85
N GLU A 199 -16.80 45.41 -22.26
CA GLU A 199 -18.02 44.65 -21.90
C GLU A 199 -17.86 43.95 -20.55
N LEU A 200 -16.66 43.43 -20.27
CA LEU A 200 -16.34 42.78 -19.00
C LEU A 200 -16.45 43.76 -17.83
N SER A 201 -15.94 44.98 -17.99
CA SER A 201 -16.05 46.04 -16.97
C SER A 201 -17.50 46.40 -16.66
N ARG A 202 -18.37 46.43 -17.68
CA ARG A 202 -19.81 46.72 -17.50
C ARG A 202 -20.55 45.58 -16.81
N ILE A 203 -20.24 44.31 -17.13
CA ILE A 203 -20.81 43.14 -16.45
C ILE A 203 -20.34 43.08 -15.00
N ALA A 204 -19.05 43.31 -14.75
CA ALA A 204 -18.49 43.34 -13.40
C ALA A 204 -19.14 44.44 -12.54
N LEU A 205 -19.28 45.66 -13.09
CA LEU A 205 -19.98 46.77 -12.44
C LEU A 205 -21.44 46.41 -12.14
N ALA A 206 -22.17 45.83 -13.09
CA ALA A 206 -23.57 45.45 -12.88
C ALA A 206 -23.72 44.40 -11.76
N ILE A 207 -22.86 43.37 -11.74
CA ILE A 207 -22.85 42.37 -10.67
C ILE A 207 -22.54 43.03 -9.33
N GLN A 208 -21.51 43.87 -9.27
CA GLN A 208 -21.11 44.56 -8.03
C GLN A 208 -22.18 45.53 -7.51
N VAL A 209 -22.89 46.25 -8.38
CA VAL A 209 -24.00 47.13 -7.97
C VAL A 209 -25.20 46.33 -7.46
N ILE A 210 -25.53 45.21 -8.12
CA ILE A 210 -26.63 44.33 -7.69
C ILE A 210 -26.30 43.65 -6.35
N THR A 211 -25.05 43.22 -6.15
CA THR A 211 -24.62 42.61 -4.89
C THR A 211 -24.43 43.64 -3.79
N ALA A 212 -23.95 44.85 -4.08
CA ALA A 212 -23.84 45.97 -3.13
C ALA A 212 -25.19 46.39 -2.54
N ARG A 213 -26.31 46.23 -3.28
CA ARG A 213 -27.66 46.45 -2.70
C ARG A 213 -28.00 45.45 -1.58
N LYS A 214 -27.28 44.33 -1.50
CA LYS A 214 -27.45 43.29 -0.48
C LYS A 214 -26.27 43.18 0.49
N MET A 215 -25.20 43.95 0.29
CA MET A 215 -24.01 43.97 1.13
C MET A 215 -23.86 45.34 1.78
N GLU A 216 -23.44 45.39 3.04
CA GLU A 216 -23.16 46.64 3.75
C GLU A 216 -21.78 47.21 3.37
N THR A 217 -21.48 47.35 2.08
CA THR A 217 -20.24 47.98 1.61
C THR A 217 -20.48 49.47 1.34
N PRO A 218 -19.95 50.40 2.17
CA PRO A 218 -20.37 51.81 2.17
C PRO A 218 -19.87 52.64 0.98
N ALA A 219 -18.84 52.22 0.26
CA ALA A 219 -18.37 52.88 -0.96
C ALA A 219 -17.64 51.89 -1.87
N LEU A 220 -17.88 51.98 -3.18
CA LEU A 220 -17.17 51.23 -4.22
C LEU A 220 -16.63 52.22 -5.25
N ILE A 221 -15.33 52.13 -5.55
CA ILE A 221 -14.66 52.98 -6.55
C ILE A 221 -14.27 52.10 -7.73
N PHE A 222 -14.58 52.56 -8.94
CA PHE A 222 -14.26 51.87 -10.18
C PHE A 222 -13.29 52.72 -11.01
N ASP A 223 -12.26 52.09 -11.56
CA ASP A 223 -11.31 52.71 -12.48
C ASP A 223 -11.55 52.18 -13.90
N GLU A 224 -11.41 53.03 -14.92
CA GLU A 224 -11.50 52.70 -16.36
C GLU A 224 -12.84 52.15 -16.93
N VAL A 225 -14.01 52.49 -16.36
CA VAL A 225 -15.31 52.04 -16.91
C VAL A 225 -15.69 52.74 -18.23
N ASP A 226 -15.07 53.89 -18.55
CA ASP A 226 -15.48 54.76 -19.66
C ASP A 226 -14.77 54.50 -21.01
N VAL A 227 -13.93 53.48 -21.12
CA VAL A 227 -13.27 53.15 -22.39
C VAL A 227 -14.24 52.39 -23.31
N GLY A 228 -15.04 53.16 -24.07
CA GLY A 228 -15.94 52.63 -25.12
C GLY A 228 -17.41 53.03 -25.03
N ILE A 229 -17.78 53.95 -24.13
CA ILE A 229 -19.16 54.44 -23.99
C ILE A 229 -19.30 55.78 -24.72
N SER A 230 -19.53 55.73 -26.05
CA SER A 230 -19.84 56.92 -26.86
C SER A 230 -21.28 56.85 -27.35
N GLY A 231 -22.21 57.52 -26.67
CA GLY A 231 -23.61 57.60 -27.09
C GLY A 231 -24.64 57.61 -25.95
N PRO A 232 -25.95 57.68 -26.27
CA PRO A 232 -27.03 57.84 -25.27
C PRO A 232 -27.11 56.71 -24.23
N THR A 233 -26.39 55.61 -24.43
CA THR A 233 -26.27 54.44 -23.56
C THR A 233 -25.57 54.72 -22.21
N GLY A 234 -24.74 55.77 -22.11
CA GLY A 234 -24.09 56.14 -20.84
C GLY A 234 -25.07 56.55 -19.73
N ARG A 235 -26.28 56.99 -20.08
CA ARG A 235 -27.33 57.34 -19.10
C ARG A 235 -28.04 56.15 -18.47
N HIS A 236 -27.89 54.94 -19.02
CA HIS A 236 -28.56 53.74 -18.49
C HIS A 236 -27.70 52.95 -17.50
N CYS A 237 -26.37 53.16 -17.50
CA CYS A 237 -25.45 52.46 -16.59
C CYS A 237 -25.42 53.07 -15.18
N TRP A 238 -25.85 54.32 -15.01
CA TRP A 238 -25.93 54.99 -13.72
C TRP A 238 -27.40 55.26 -13.36
N PRO A 239 -27.91 54.78 -12.22
CA PRO A 239 -29.20 55.24 -11.73
C PRO A 239 -29.15 56.77 -11.49
N PRO A 240 -30.24 57.52 -11.71
CA PRO A 240 -30.26 58.95 -11.43
C PRO A 240 -29.87 59.18 -9.98
N ALA A 241 -28.97 60.14 -9.73
CA ALA A 241 -28.54 60.52 -8.40
C ALA A 241 -29.76 60.84 -7.55
N ALA A 242 -30.08 59.96 -6.60
CA ALA A 242 -31.07 60.24 -5.58
C ALA A 242 -30.54 61.44 -4.78
N SER A 243 -31.28 62.54 -4.81
CA SER A 243 -31.07 63.67 -3.92
C SER A 243 -31.14 63.16 -2.49
N VAL A 244 -30.01 63.24 -1.79
CA VAL A 244 -29.97 63.02 -0.34
C VAL A 244 -30.75 64.15 0.31
N GLY A 245 -31.91 63.81 0.85
CA GLY A 245 -32.69 64.57 1.83
C GLY A 245 -33.03 63.64 2.98
#